data_AF-V5GEE0-F1
#
_entry.id   AF-V5GEE0-F1
#
_cell.length_a   1.000
_cell.length_b   1.000
_cell.length_c   1.000
_cell.angle_alpha   90.00
_cell.angle_beta   90.00
_cell.angle_gamma   90.00
#
_symmetry.space_group_name_H-M   'P 1'
#
loop_
_entity.id
_entity.type
_entity.pdbx_description
1 polymer ?
#
loop_
_entity_poly.entity_id
_entity_poly.type
_entity_poly.pdbx_seq_one_letter_code
_entity_poly.pdbx_strand_id
1 'polypeptide(L)'
;SFDLFNSILKCTNLPGLYPVDESSSTLTFGFWYTLQDDIISLETAECAQMILMIKPYYRDLVCIMLRKSMFPNVDDIRWSLDDKELFRCYRQDIADTFMYCYVVLNLEMLDILNTKLVESLQKDSSNGITQPIQWNEVETVLHAFGAVAESIEYENLYVPKLMVTIKSIPFNELHTKVMATALETVGAYSEWFLDHPDMLQNVFPLILSALGNPEVSTSATMALKDICHNCQSFLIPFADHILITSQSALQCGLLKLAECRRLMYSIGRVLSILPVNRIMGYLNMILAPSFDDLQKLAHAEPSPSVTTSLVTRLKILAALFSSLHVETQENIEQPILLLMQNTMPLYRIIGEKYCRNPEVMEDL
;
A
#
# COMPACT_ATOMS: atom_id res chain seq x y z
N SER A 1 1.29 43.88 5.66
CA SER A 1 0.51 43.14 4.64
C SER A 1 0.39 41.64 4.95
N PHE A 2 0.55 41.21 6.22
CA PHE A 2 0.60 39.80 6.63
C PHE A 2 -0.75 39.23 7.15
N ASP A 3 -1.86 39.91 6.86
CA ASP A 3 -3.16 39.56 7.46
C ASP A 3 -3.88 38.42 6.71
N LEU A 4 -3.65 38.32 5.39
CA LEU A 4 -4.34 37.32 4.56
C LEU A 4 -3.87 35.88 4.86
N PHE A 5 -2.56 35.59 4.80
CA PHE A 5 -2.04 34.24 5.06
C PHE A 5 -2.41 33.74 6.46
N ASN A 6 -2.30 34.60 7.47
CA ASN A 6 -2.71 34.27 8.84
C ASN A 6 -4.21 34.02 8.95
N SER A 7 -5.05 34.78 8.24
CA SER A 7 -6.50 34.58 8.22
C SER A 7 -6.87 33.26 7.55
N ILE A 8 -6.20 32.90 6.45
CA ILE A 8 -6.42 31.63 5.77
C ILE A 8 -5.95 30.46 6.64
N LEU A 9 -4.78 30.54 7.27
CA LEU A 9 -4.33 29.51 8.23
C LEU A 9 -5.30 29.32 9.40
N LYS A 10 -5.88 30.40 9.92
CA LYS A 10 -6.93 30.29 10.95
C LYS A 10 -8.17 29.56 10.45
N CYS A 11 -8.56 29.78 9.19
CA CYS A 11 -9.66 29.06 8.56
C CYS A 11 -9.31 27.58 8.35
N THR A 12 -8.10 27.27 7.90
CA THR A 12 -7.60 25.89 7.77
C THR A 12 -7.57 25.19 9.14
N ASN A 13 -7.20 25.92 10.20
CA ASN A 13 -7.11 25.43 11.57
C ASN A 13 -8.39 25.64 12.40
N LEU A 14 -9.56 25.63 11.76
CA LEU A 14 -10.81 25.70 12.51
C LEU A 14 -10.90 24.52 13.50
N PRO A 15 -11.31 24.78 14.75
CA PRO A 15 -11.41 23.75 15.77
C PRO A 15 -12.50 22.73 15.41
N GLY A 16 -12.29 21.49 15.85
CA GLY A 16 -13.21 20.38 15.57
C GLY A 16 -12.80 19.53 14.36
N LEU A 17 -13.53 18.44 14.17
CA LEU A 17 -13.33 17.47 13.10
C LEU A 17 -14.26 17.77 11.92
N TYR A 18 -13.68 17.82 10.73
CA TYR A 18 -14.46 17.76 9.49
C TYR A 18 -15.09 16.37 9.34
N PRO A 19 -16.33 16.24 8.82
CA PRO A 19 -17.26 17.30 8.42
C PRO A 19 -18.23 17.74 9.54
N VAL A 20 -18.16 17.13 10.72
CA VAL A 20 -19.23 17.20 11.72
C VAL A 20 -19.18 18.47 12.57
N ASP A 21 -18.00 18.85 13.04
CA ASP A 21 -17.84 20.03 13.90
C ASP A 21 -17.60 21.31 13.07
N GLU A 22 -17.00 21.16 11.89
CA GLU A 22 -16.73 22.26 10.97
C GLU A 22 -16.68 21.77 9.52
N SER A 23 -17.00 22.66 8.57
CA SER A 23 -17.08 22.34 7.14
C SER A 23 -16.35 23.35 6.24
N SER A 24 -15.50 24.21 6.81
CA SER A 24 -14.93 25.37 6.12
C SER A 24 -13.44 25.23 5.84
N SER A 25 -12.73 24.35 6.54
CA SER A 25 -11.30 24.11 6.32
C SER A 25 -11.00 23.67 4.87
N THR A 26 -11.91 22.93 4.24
CA THR A 26 -11.85 22.51 2.82
C THR A 26 -11.75 23.66 1.83
N LEU A 27 -12.35 24.82 2.16
CA LEU A 27 -12.35 25.99 1.28
C LEU A 27 -10.95 26.58 1.09
N THR A 28 -9.98 26.17 1.93
CA THR A 28 -8.61 26.70 1.90
C THR A 28 -7.66 25.90 1.00
N PHE A 29 -8.00 24.68 0.59
CA PHE A 29 -7.10 23.82 -0.19
C PHE A 29 -6.72 24.43 -1.53
N GLY A 30 -7.70 24.95 -2.27
CA GLY A 30 -7.44 25.60 -3.56
C GLY A 30 -6.49 26.79 -3.45
N PHE A 31 -6.55 27.53 -2.35
CA PHE A 31 -5.60 28.63 -2.10
C PHE A 31 -4.17 28.12 -1.91
N TRP A 32 -3.97 27.09 -1.08
CA TRP A 32 -2.63 26.54 -0.80
C TRP A 32 -1.98 25.92 -2.03
N TYR A 33 -2.78 25.30 -2.89
CA TYR A 33 -2.34 24.86 -4.21
C TYR A 33 -1.91 26.03 -5.08
N THR A 34 -2.81 26.98 -5.36
CA THR A 34 -2.54 28.12 -6.25
C THR A 34 -1.37 28.96 -5.79
N LEU A 35 -1.23 29.20 -4.48
CA LEU A 35 -0.10 29.95 -3.93
C LEU A 35 1.25 29.29 -4.25
N GLN A 36 1.35 27.96 -4.08
CA GLN A 36 2.56 27.24 -4.40
C GLN A 36 2.81 27.21 -5.91
N ASP A 37 1.78 26.96 -6.72
CA ASP A 37 1.89 26.87 -8.18
C ASP A 37 2.36 28.19 -8.79
N ASP A 38 1.71 29.30 -8.40
CA ASP A 38 2.06 30.65 -8.85
C ASP A 38 3.51 31.00 -8.51
N ILE A 39 3.98 30.68 -7.29
CA ILE A 39 5.36 30.97 -6.86
C ILE A 39 6.39 30.17 -7.66
N ILE A 40 6.10 28.90 -7.97
CA ILE A 40 7.03 28.05 -8.72
C ILE A 40 7.10 28.46 -10.18
N SER A 41 6.03 29.05 -10.71
CA SER A 41 6.01 29.57 -12.08
C SER A 41 6.87 30.84 -12.30
N LEU A 42 7.37 31.46 -11.23
CA LEU A 42 8.21 32.67 -11.29
C LEU A 42 9.63 32.38 -11.77
N GLU A 43 10.35 33.44 -12.15
CA GLU A 43 11.78 33.37 -12.41
C GLU A 43 12.55 32.89 -11.17
N THR A 44 13.64 32.14 -11.38
CA THR A 44 14.33 31.39 -10.31
C THR A 44 14.73 32.25 -9.09
N ALA A 45 15.19 33.49 -9.31
CA ALA A 45 15.60 34.37 -8.22
C ALA A 45 14.41 34.87 -7.39
N GLU A 46 13.33 35.26 -8.04
CA GLU A 46 12.10 35.73 -7.40
C GLU A 46 11.39 34.58 -6.68
N CYS A 47 11.31 33.41 -7.33
CA CYS A 47 10.81 32.17 -6.77
C CYS A 47 11.52 31.82 -5.46
N ALA A 48 12.86 31.81 -5.44
CA ALA A 48 13.64 31.50 -4.24
C ALA A 48 13.33 32.48 -3.09
N GLN A 49 13.21 33.77 -3.38
CA GLN A 49 12.87 34.78 -2.38
C GLN A 49 11.45 34.60 -1.84
N MET A 50 10.47 34.33 -2.71
CA MET A 50 9.09 34.12 -2.31
C MET A 50 8.92 32.84 -1.49
N ILE A 51 9.59 31.74 -1.88
CA ILE A 51 9.63 30.49 -1.11
C ILE A 51 10.10 30.77 0.32
N LEU A 52 11.21 31.51 0.51
CA LEU A 52 11.71 31.85 1.85
C LEU A 52 10.68 32.61 2.69
N MET A 53 9.87 33.47 2.06
CA MET A 53 8.82 34.23 2.74
C MET A 53 7.62 33.34 3.15
N ILE A 54 7.22 32.38 2.31
CA ILE A 54 6.05 31.55 2.57
C ILE A 54 6.34 30.31 3.42
N LYS A 55 7.60 29.87 3.46
CA LYS A 55 8.06 28.68 4.18
C LYS A 55 7.49 28.54 5.61
N PRO A 56 7.50 29.58 6.47
CA PRO A 56 6.91 29.48 7.81
C PRO A 56 5.42 29.08 7.79
N TYR A 57 4.64 29.59 6.85
CA TYR A 57 3.21 29.27 6.73
C TYR A 57 2.98 27.83 6.29
N TYR A 58 3.81 27.31 5.39
CA TYR A 58 3.74 25.90 5.00
C TYR A 58 4.18 24.95 6.12
N ARG A 59 5.11 25.37 7.00
CA ARG A 59 5.43 24.58 8.21
C ARG A 59 4.23 24.46 9.14
N ASP A 60 3.58 25.58 9.41
CA ASP A 60 2.35 25.61 10.20
C ASP A 60 1.25 24.79 9.52
N LEU A 61 1.12 24.90 8.20
CA LEU A 61 0.17 24.17 7.39
C LEU A 61 0.33 22.66 7.55
N VAL A 62 1.54 22.12 7.42
CA VAL A 62 1.82 20.68 7.64
C VAL A 62 1.35 20.25 9.03
N CYS A 63 1.66 21.03 10.07
CA CYS A 63 1.26 20.71 11.44
C CYS A 63 -0.26 20.79 11.65
N ILE A 64 -0.95 21.70 10.96
CA ILE A 64 -2.41 21.78 10.98
C ILE A 64 -3.00 20.58 10.25
N MET A 65 -2.51 20.26 9.04
CA MET A 65 -2.99 19.15 8.22
C MET A 65 -2.83 17.79 8.92
N LEU A 66 -1.72 17.57 9.62
CA LEU A 66 -1.55 16.38 10.48
C LEU A 66 -2.62 16.30 11.56
N ARG A 67 -3.01 17.41 12.19
CA ARG A 67 -4.08 17.39 13.19
C ARG A 67 -5.47 17.22 12.56
N LYS A 68 -5.71 17.83 11.40
CA LYS A 68 -7.01 17.80 10.72
C LYS A 68 -7.30 16.47 10.03
N SER A 69 -6.28 15.75 9.57
CA SER A 69 -6.42 14.41 8.98
C SER A 69 -6.42 13.27 9.99
N MET A 70 -6.25 13.59 11.28
CA MET A 70 -6.20 12.63 12.37
C MET A 70 -7.56 11.97 12.62
N PHE A 71 -7.57 10.64 12.67
CA PHE A 71 -8.78 9.92 13.05
C PHE A 71 -9.17 10.25 14.50
N PRO A 72 -10.47 10.33 14.80
CA PRO A 72 -10.92 10.42 16.18
C PRO A 72 -10.56 9.16 16.98
N ASN A 73 -10.11 9.33 18.22
CA ASN A 73 -9.75 8.22 19.12
C ASN A 73 -10.95 7.43 19.66
N VAL A 74 -12.16 7.99 19.54
CA VAL A 74 -13.37 7.38 20.09
C VAL A 74 -14.07 6.63 18.96
N ASP A 75 -14.05 5.30 19.02
CA ASP A 75 -14.81 4.43 18.08
C ASP A 75 -16.32 4.74 18.07
N ASP A 76 -16.81 5.40 19.12
CA ASP A 76 -18.20 5.76 19.36
C ASP A 76 -18.61 7.14 18.80
N ILE A 77 -17.76 7.80 18.00
CA ILE A 77 -18.26 8.94 17.22
C ILE A 77 -19.27 8.39 16.20
N ARG A 78 -20.53 8.77 16.38
CA ARG A 78 -21.66 8.42 15.53
C ARG A 78 -21.61 9.13 14.17
N TRP A 79 -20.50 9.01 13.47
CA TRP A 79 -20.41 9.40 12.06
C TRP A 79 -21.29 8.47 11.25
N SER A 80 -22.15 9.07 10.42
CA SER A 80 -22.87 8.35 9.39
C SER A 80 -21.89 7.77 8.36
N LEU A 81 -22.37 6.89 7.48
CA LEU A 81 -21.55 6.42 6.36
C LEU A 81 -21.11 7.58 5.45
N ASP A 82 -21.98 8.57 5.28
CA ASP A 82 -21.69 9.78 4.49
C ASP A 82 -20.61 10.63 5.16
N ASP A 83 -20.64 10.82 6.49
CA ASP A 83 -19.60 11.56 7.22
C ASP A 83 -18.24 10.88 7.13
N LYS A 84 -18.21 9.53 7.21
CA LYS A 84 -16.98 8.74 7.05
C LYS A 84 -16.41 8.88 5.64
N GLU A 85 -17.26 8.87 4.62
CA GLU A 85 -16.81 9.05 3.23
C GLU A 85 -16.34 10.48 2.97
N LEU A 86 -17.05 11.49 3.49
CA LEU A 86 -16.61 12.88 3.42
C LEU A 86 -15.25 13.07 4.10
N PHE A 87 -15.03 12.48 5.27
CA PHE A 87 -13.72 12.54 5.93
C PHE A 87 -12.65 11.78 5.14
N ARG A 88 -12.98 10.67 4.48
CA ARG A 88 -12.05 9.96 3.60
C ARG A 88 -11.61 10.85 2.42
N CYS A 89 -12.55 11.52 1.76
CA CYS A 89 -12.25 12.49 0.70
C CYS A 89 -11.44 13.69 1.23
N TYR A 90 -11.79 14.19 2.42
CA TYR A 90 -11.03 15.25 3.08
C TYR A 90 -9.57 14.86 3.34
N ARG A 91 -9.31 13.63 3.78
CA ARG A 91 -7.94 13.13 3.94
C ARG A 91 -7.21 13.01 2.61
N GLN A 92 -7.90 12.71 1.51
CA GLN A 92 -7.32 12.74 0.17
C GLN A 92 -6.91 14.16 -0.23
N ASP A 93 -7.78 15.16 -0.06
CA ASP A 93 -7.45 16.55 -0.36
C ASP A 93 -6.28 17.07 0.51
N ILE A 94 -6.20 16.60 1.76
CA ILE A 94 -5.05 16.85 2.63
C ILE A 94 -3.78 16.17 2.10
N ALA A 95 -3.88 14.94 1.60
CA ALA A 95 -2.75 14.23 0.97
C ALA A 95 -2.20 15.01 -0.23
N ASP A 96 -3.08 15.49 -1.10
CA ASP A 96 -2.69 16.35 -2.22
C ASP A 96 -2.04 17.66 -1.71
N THR A 97 -2.58 18.23 -0.63
CA THR A 97 -1.99 19.42 0.01
C THR A 97 -0.60 19.15 0.61
N PHE A 98 -0.35 17.95 1.14
CA PHE A 98 0.97 17.54 1.61
C PHE A 98 2.00 17.52 0.48
N MET A 99 1.61 17.12 -0.74
CA MET A 99 2.50 17.22 -1.90
C MET A 99 2.91 18.67 -2.16
N TYR A 100 1.96 19.62 -2.18
CA TYR A 100 2.29 21.04 -2.35
C TYR A 100 3.20 21.57 -1.24
N CYS A 101 2.98 21.11 0.00
CA CYS A 101 3.88 21.42 1.12
C CYS A 101 5.29 20.88 0.90
N TYR A 102 5.42 19.66 0.39
CA TYR A 102 6.71 19.05 0.10
C TYR A 102 7.45 19.82 -1.00
N VAL A 103 6.76 20.31 -2.03
CA VAL A 103 7.39 21.11 -3.07
C VAL A 103 8.00 22.42 -2.49
N VAL A 104 7.33 23.06 -1.52
CA VAL A 104 7.83 24.29 -0.87
C VAL A 104 8.93 24.02 0.17
N LEU A 105 8.76 22.99 0.99
CA LEU A 105 9.58 22.71 2.17
C LEU A 105 10.71 21.73 1.90
N ASN A 106 10.52 20.79 0.97
CA ASN A 106 11.41 19.70 0.64
C ASN A 106 11.79 18.91 1.92
N LEU A 107 13.09 18.61 2.14
CA LEU A 107 13.60 17.88 3.29
C LEU A 107 13.15 18.40 4.65
N GLU A 108 12.81 19.70 4.75
CA GLU A 108 12.30 20.29 5.99
C GLU A 108 10.92 19.72 6.38
N MET A 109 10.08 19.37 5.40
CA MET A 109 8.84 18.66 5.68
C MET A 109 9.11 17.25 6.22
N LEU A 110 10.06 16.53 5.63
CA LEU A 110 10.40 15.18 6.08
C LEU A 110 11.00 15.19 7.49
N ASP A 111 11.75 16.23 7.85
CA ASP A 111 12.23 16.44 9.22
C ASP A 111 11.07 16.63 10.21
N ILE A 112 10.08 17.46 9.85
CA ILE A 112 8.86 17.65 10.65
C ILE A 112 8.13 16.32 10.83
N LEU A 113 7.91 15.56 9.74
CA LEU A 113 7.23 14.28 9.80
C LEU A 113 8.01 13.26 10.63
N ASN A 114 9.33 13.14 10.44
CA ASN A 114 10.18 12.24 11.21
C ASN A 114 10.15 12.60 12.70
N THR A 115 10.24 13.89 13.04
CA THR A 115 10.16 14.37 14.42
C THR A 115 8.81 13.99 15.04
N LYS A 116 7.70 14.24 14.34
CA LYS A 116 6.35 13.90 14.81
C LYS A 116 6.12 12.40 14.97
N LEU A 117 6.67 11.58 14.07
CA LEU A 117 6.60 10.13 14.17
C LEU A 117 7.36 9.62 15.40
N VAL A 118 8.58 10.13 15.62
CA VAL A 118 9.39 9.76 16.79
C VAL A 118 8.73 10.21 18.09
N GLU A 119 8.20 11.44 18.15
CA GLU A 119 7.45 11.95 19.30
C GLU A 119 6.22 11.09 19.61
N SER A 120 5.40 10.76 18.61
CA SER A 120 4.17 9.95 18.81
C SER A 120 4.44 8.52 19.28
N LEU A 121 5.62 7.96 18.98
CA LEU A 121 6.04 6.62 19.42
C LEU A 121 6.70 6.62 20.80
N GLN A 122 7.10 7.78 21.33
CA GLN A 122 7.67 7.87 22.67
C GLN A 122 6.58 7.67 23.72
N LYS A 123 6.75 6.64 24.55
CA LYS A 123 5.93 6.41 25.74
C LYS A 123 6.33 7.43 26.81
N ASP A 124 5.73 8.61 26.77
CA ASP A 124 6.01 9.67 27.72
C ASP A 124 5.76 9.17 29.16
N SER A 125 6.82 9.21 29.96
CA SER A 125 6.81 8.80 31.37
C SER A 125 6.89 10.04 32.26
N SER A 126 6.03 11.02 31.99
CA SER A 126 5.86 12.16 32.89
C SER A 126 5.01 11.71 34.09
N ASN A 127 5.53 11.87 35.31
CA ASN A 127 4.88 11.53 36.59
C ASN A 127 4.70 10.04 36.92
N GLY A 128 5.48 9.13 36.33
CA GLY A 128 5.46 7.69 36.69
C GLY A 128 4.25 6.92 36.16
N ILE A 129 3.43 7.56 35.31
CA ILE A 129 2.35 6.93 34.55
C ILE A 129 2.78 6.91 33.08
N THR A 130 3.02 5.73 32.52
CA THR A 130 3.31 5.58 31.10
C THR A 130 2.03 5.77 30.31
N GLN A 131 1.91 6.89 29.60
CA GLN A 131 0.76 7.13 28.70
C GLN A 131 0.80 6.12 27.54
N PRO A 132 -0.34 5.55 27.12
CA PRO A 132 -0.39 4.69 25.95
C PRO A 132 -0.13 5.51 24.68
N ILE A 133 0.52 4.88 23.70
CA ILE A 133 0.75 5.46 22.37
C ILE A 133 -0.61 5.79 21.73
N GLN A 134 -0.76 7.04 21.28
CA GLN A 134 -1.94 7.47 20.54
C GLN A 134 -1.83 6.99 19.09
N TRP A 135 -2.54 5.91 18.77
CA TRP A 135 -2.39 5.23 17.47
C TRP A 135 -2.73 6.15 16.28
N ASN A 136 -3.68 7.07 16.45
CA ASN A 136 -4.11 8.00 15.41
C ASN A 136 -3.05 9.04 15.06
N GLU A 137 -2.23 9.47 16.03
CA GLU A 137 -1.07 10.33 15.78
C GLU A 137 -0.03 9.62 14.91
N VAL A 138 0.31 8.37 15.26
CA VAL A 138 1.24 7.54 14.48
C VAL A 138 0.71 7.31 13.07
N GLU A 139 -0.56 6.91 12.94
CA GLU A 139 -1.21 6.64 11.66
C GLU A 139 -1.18 7.85 10.74
N THR A 140 -1.47 9.04 11.27
CA THR A 140 -1.60 10.23 10.42
C THR A 140 -0.25 10.74 9.91
N VAL A 141 0.81 10.57 10.70
CA VAL A 141 2.16 10.86 10.22
C VAL A 141 2.60 9.87 9.14
N LEU A 142 2.27 8.57 9.29
CA LEU A 142 2.52 7.57 8.25
C LEU A 142 1.73 7.87 6.96
N HIS A 143 0.48 8.31 7.10
CA HIS A 143 -0.35 8.75 5.97
C HIS A 143 0.30 9.94 5.24
N ALA A 144 0.81 10.93 5.98
CA ALA A 144 1.53 12.06 5.39
C ALA A 144 2.81 11.64 4.67
N PHE A 145 3.59 10.70 5.22
CA PHE A 145 4.74 10.11 4.53
C PHE A 145 4.34 9.36 3.26
N GLY A 146 3.20 8.65 3.26
CA GLY A 146 2.68 7.98 2.07
C GLY A 146 2.24 8.96 1.00
N ALA A 147 1.58 10.05 1.38
CA ALA A 147 1.08 11.08 0.46
C ALA A 147 2.17 11.76 -0.38
N VAL A 148 3.39 11.88 0.16
CA VAL A 148 4.51 12.53 -0.53
C VAL A 148 5.45 11.55 -1.23
N ALA A 149 5.18 10.24 -1.18
CA ALA A 149 6.11 9.21 -1.68
C ALA A 149 6.44 9.40 -3.17
N GLU A 150 5.44 9.71 -4.01
CA GLU A 150 5.64 9.93 -5.45
C GLU A 150 6.40 11.23 -5.76
N SER A 151 6.46 12.17 -4.82
CA SER A 151 7.17 13.45 -4.99
C SER A 151 8.65 13.36 -4.58
N ILE A 152 9.07 12.26 -3.95
CA ILE A 152 10.41 12.10 -3.41
C ILE A 152 11.34 11.45 -4.43
N GLU A 153 12.38 12.18 -4.83
CA GLU A 153 13.45 11.67 -5.67
C GLU A 153 14.79 11.62 -4.90
N TYR A 154 15.51 10.49 -4.97
CA TYR A 154 16.88 10.31 -4.45
C TYR A 154 17.10 10.70 -2.97
N GLU A 155 16.11 10.50 -2.10
CA GLU A 155 16.18 10.87 -0.67
C GLU A 155 16.85 9.77 0.16
N ASN A 156 17.90 10.11 0.91
CA ASN A 156 18.77 9.14 1.58
C ASN A 156 18.91 9.38 3.10
N LEU A 157 18.10 10.27 3.69
CA LEU A 157 18.23 10.67 5.09
C LEU A 157 16.99 10.30 5.92
N TYR A 158 15.79 10.63 5.46
CA TYR A 158 14.55 10.49 6.22
C TYR A 158 13.75 9.24 5.84
N VAL A 159 13.74 8.83 4.57
CA VAL A 159 13.09 7.59 4.12
C VAL A 159 13.78 6.36 4.72
N PRO A 160 15.13 6.24 4.78
CA PRO A 160 15.76 5.14 5.52
C PRO A 160 15.38 5.13 7.01
N LYS A 161 15.32 6.31 7.66
CA LYS A 161 14.88 6.43 9.07
C LYS A 161 13.44 5.99 9.25
N LEU A 162 12.55 6.33 8.30
CA LEU A 162 11.16 5.88 8.29
C LEU A 162 11.10 4.35 8.25
N MET A 163 11.84 3.69 7.34
CA MET A 163 11.82 2.22 7.23
C MET A 163 12.32 1.52 8.51
N VAL A 164 13.37 2.07 9.14
CA VAL A 164 13.87 1.57 10.44
C VAL A 164 12.86 1.82 11.56
N THR A 165 12.18 2.97 11.54
CA THR A 165 11.14 3.30 12.52
C THR A 165 9.94 2.37 12.38
N ILE A 166 9.46 2.12 11.16
CA ILE A 166 8.37 1.19 10.84
C ILE A 166 8.62 -0.19 11.45
N LYS A 167 9.84 -0.73 11.30
CA LYS A 167 10.23 -2.00 11.93
C LYS A 167 10.01 -2.05 13.44
N SER A 168 10.14 -0.89 14.10
CA SER A 168 10.10 -0.77 15.56
C SER A 168 8.70 -0.43 16.10
N ILE A 169 7.72 -0.16 15.24
CA ILE A 169 6.35 0.16 15.66
C ILE A 169 5.69 -1.10 16.26
N PRO A 170 5.09 -1.02 17.46
CA PRO A 170 4.43 -2.16 18.10
C PRO A 170 3.03 -2.37 17.51
N PHE A 171 2.94 -2.78 16.24
CA PHE A 171 1.67 -2.86 15.52
C PHE A 171 0.59 -3.73 16.20
N ASN A 172 1.00 -4.76 16.94
CA ASN A 172 0.08 -5.63 17.69
C ASN A 172 -0.55 -4.95 18.92
N GLU A 173 0.02 -3.84 19.39
CA GLU A 173 -0.50 -3.04 20.52
C GLU A 173 -1.37 -1.86 20.03
N LEU A 174 -1.39 -1.60 18.72
CA LEU A 174 -2.04 -0.43 18.13
C LEU A 174 -3.26 -0.81 17.30
N HIS A 175 -4.07 0.19 16.97
CA HIS A 175 -5.23 0.01 16.08
C HIS A 175 -4.78 -0.47 14.68
N THR A 176 -5.55 -1.36 14.05
CA THR A 176 -5.21 -2.02 12.77
C THR A 176 -4.97 -1.04 11.62
N LYS A 177 -5.61 0.13 11.65
CA LYS A 177 -5.34 1.25 10.73
C LYS A 177 -3.87 1.65 10.68
N VAL A 178 -3.13 1.63 11.80
CA VAL A 178 -1.69 1.96 11.80
C VAL A 178 -0.94 0.97 10.91
N MET A 179 -1.25 -0.32 11.02
CA MET A 179 -0.65 -1.38 10.21
C MET A 179 -1.04 -1.24 8.74
N ALA A 180 -2.32 -0.98 8.44
CA ALA A 180 -2.79 -0.76 7.07
C ALA A 180 -2.08 0.42 6.39
N THR A 181 -2.06 1.58 7.05
CA THR A 181 -1.39 2.78 6.54
C THR A 181 0.11 2.57 6.41
N ALA A 182 0.78 1.92 7.36
CA ALA A 182 2.20 1.59 7.23
C ALA A 182 2.50 0.71 6.01
N LEU A 183 1.64 -0.29 5.72
CA LEU A 183 1.77 -1.13 4.53
C LEU A 183 1.57 -0.34 3.24
N GLU A 184 0.57 0.55 3.20
CA GLU A 184 0.35 1.47 2.07
C GLU A 184 1.55 2.39 1.85
N THR A 185 2.07 3.01 2.91
CA THR A 185 3.30 3.82 2.86
C THR A 185 4.46 3.01 2.31
N VAL A 186 4.71 1.80 2.83
CA VAL A 186 5.79 0.92 2.33
C VAL A 186 5.63 0.59 0.85
N GLY A 187 4.40 0.31 0.39
CA GLY A 187 4.11 0.06 -1.02
C GLY A 187 4.38 1.27 -1.91
N ALA A 188 4.02 2.47 -1.43
CA ALA A 188 4.25 3.73 -2.13
C ALA A 188 5.75 4.03 -2.36
N TYR A 189 6.62 3.58 -1.45
CA TYR A 189 8.09 3.68 -1.61
C TYR A 189 8.71 2.48 -2.37
N SER A 190 7.92 1.66 -3.07
CA SER A 190 8.43 0.46 -3.78
C SER A 190 9.51 0.76 -4.83
N GLU A 191 9.43 1.90 -5.52
CA GLU A 191 10.45 2.34 -6.48
C GLU A 191 11.73 2.80 -5.78
N TRP A 192 11.61 3.51 -4.66
CA TRP A 192 12.76 3.99 -3.88
C TRP A 192 13.67 2.86 -3.36
N PHE A 193 13.09 1.68 -3.07
CA PHE A 193 13.86 0.51 -2.67
C PHE A 193 14.79 -0.05 -3.77
N LEU A 194 14.60 0.32 -5.04
CA LEU A 194 15.53 -0.05 -6.12
C LEU A 194 16.96 0.42 -5.83
N ASP A 195 17.08 1.62 -5.29
CA ASP A 195 18.35 2.24 -4.93
C ASP A 195 18.80 1.88 -3.50
N HIS A 196 17.89 1.33 -2.68
CA HIS A 196 18.10 1.02 -1.26
C HIS A 196 17.63 -0.40 -0.87
N PRO A 197 18.12 -1.46 -1.55
CA PRO A 197 17.64 -2.82 -1.34
C PRO A 197 17.93 -3.35 0.08
N ASP A 198 18.92 -2.80 0.77
CA ASP A 198 19.25 -3.14 2.16
C ASP A 198 18.15 -2.75 3.15
N MET A 199 17.26 -1.81 2.79
CA MET A 199 16.14 -1.40 3.63
C MET A 199 14.95 -2.38 3.58
N LEU A 200 14.88 -3.26 2.57
CA LEU A 200 13.80 -4.25 2.43
C LEU A 200 13.67 -5.16 3.66
N GLN A 201 14.79 -5.49 4.31
CA GLN A 201 14.79 -6.32 5.53
C GLN A 201 14.01 -5.70 6.70
N ASN A 202 13.82 -4.39 6.69
CA ASN A 202 13.12 -3.68 7.76
C ASN A 202 11.59 -3.73 7.58
N VAL A 203 11.10 -3.95 6.36
CA VAL A 203 9.67 -3.89 6.04
C VAL A 203 9.05 -5.26 5.72
N PHE A 204 9.83 -6.23 5.25
CA PHE A 204 9.32 -7.57 4.94
C PHE A 204 8.62 -8.27 6.11
N PRO A 205 9.12 -8.22 7.37
CA PRO A 205 8.42 -8.82 8.50
C PRO A 205 6.99 -8.28 8.68
N LEU A 206 6.80 -6.97 8.51
CA LEU A 206 5.49 -6.32 8.56
C LEU A 206 4.58 -6.87 7.44
N ILE A 207 5.03 -6.81 6.19
CA ILE A 207 4.26 -7.27 5.02
C ILE A 207 3.81 -8.72 5.19
N LEU A 208 4.75 -9.61 5.50
CA LEU A 208 4.48 -11.05 5.61
C LEU A 208 3.54 -11.37 6.77
N SER A 209 3.71 -10.70 7.93
CA SER A 209 2.82 -10.91 9.07
C SER A 209 1.36 -10.49 8.80
N ALA A 210 1.16 -9.53 7.89
CA ALA A 210 -0.15 -8.97 7.58
C ALA A 210 -0.93 -9.74 6.50
N LEU A 211 -0.27 -10.61 5.70
CA LEU A 211 -0.92 -11.34 4.60
C LEU A 211 -2.08 -12.22 5.05
N GLY A 212 -2.02 -12.79 6.26
CA GLY A 212 -3.06 -13.65 6.81
C GLY A 212 -4.18 -12.91 7.55
N ASN A 213 -4.07 -11.59 7.73
CA ASN A 213 -5.05 -10.80 8.48
C ASN A 213 -6.05 -10.13 7.50
N PRO A 214 -7.33 -10.53 7.50
CA PRO A 214 -8.33 -10.01 6.55
C PRO A 214 -8.64 -8.51 6.69
N GLU A 215 -8.29 -7.89 7.82
CA GLU A 215 -8.50 -6.44 8.02
C GLU A 215 -7.45 -5.60 7.28
N VAL A 216 -6.27 -6.16 7.00
CA VAL A 216 -5.13 -5.44 6.40
C VAL A 216 -4.53 -6.15 5.17
N SER A 217 -5.09 -7.30 4.79
CA SER A 217 -4.62 -8.13 3.66
C SER A 217 -4.64 -7.37 2.34
N THR A 218 -5.55 -6.41 2.18
CA THR A 218 -5.62 -5.57 0.98
C THR A 218 -4.35 -4.71 0.89
N SER A 219 -4.00 -3.96 1.93
CA SER A 219 -2.78 -3.14 1.95
C SER A 219 -1.52 -4.01 1.86
N ALA A 220 -1.49 -5.16 2.56
CA ALA A 220 -0.35 -6.08 2.55
C ALA A 220 -0.06 -6.66 1.16
N THR A 221 -1.10 -7.13 0.45
CA THR A 221 -0.93 -7.72 -0.88
C THR A 221 -0.68 -6.67 -1.97
N MET A 222 -1.07 -5.41 -1.78
CA MET A 222 -0.63 -4.31 -2.66
C MET A 222 0.86 -4.04 -2.47
N ALA A 223 1.29 -3.79 -1.23
CA ALA A 223 2.70 -3.52 -0.92
C ALA A 223 3.62 -4.64 -1.41
N LEU A 224 3.25 -5.90 -1.16
CA LEU A 224 4.01 -7.05 -1.66
C LEU A 224 4.07 -7.08 -3.19
N LYS A 225 2.96 -6.85 -3.87
CA LYS A 225 2.91 -6.84 -5.34
C LYS A 225 3.82 -5.77 -5.91
N ASP A 226 3.80 -4.56 -5.35
CA ASP A 226 4.53 -3.42 -5.89
C ASP A 226 6.05 -3.58 -5.62
N ILE A 227 6.43 -4.08 -4.44
CA ILE A 227 7.83 -4.48 -4.15
C ILE A 227 8.29 -5.63 -5.05
N CYS A 228 7.47 -6.66 -5.26
CA CYS A 228 7.80 -7.76 -6.18
C CYS A 228 7.89 -7.29 -7.64
N HIS A 229 7.17 -6.23 -8.00
CA HIS A 229 7.22 -5.65 -9.34
C HIS A 229 8.53 -4.88 -9.56
N ASN A 230 8.88 -4.01 -8.62
CA ASN A 230 10.02 -3.11 -8.73
C ASN A 230 11.34 -3.79 -8.29
N CYS A 231 11.38 -4.40 -7.11
CA CYS A 231 12.62 -4.88 -6.46
C CYS A 231 12.97 -6.34 -6.76
N GLN A 232 12.46 -6.92 -7.86
CA GLN A 232 12.50 -8.36 -8.11
C GLN A 232 13.89 -8.99 -7.96
N SER A 233 14.94 -8.36 -8.50
CA SER A 233 16.33 -8.84 -8.44
C SER A 233 16.89 -8.96 -7.02
N PHE A 234 16.32 -8.23 -6.05
CA PHE A 234 16.78 -8.18 -4.66
C PHE A 234 16.01 -9.13 -3.74
N LEU A 235 15.03 -9.87 -4.26
CA LEU A 235 14.12 -10.68 -3.43
C LEU A 235 14.62 -12.09 -3.10
N ILE A 236 15.75 -12.52 -3.67
CA ILE A 236 16.32 -13.86 -3.44
C ILE A 236 16.43 -14.20 -1.93
N PRO A 237 16.92 -13.32 -1.04
CA PRO A 237 17.02 -13.61 0.39
C PRO A 237 15.67 -13.83 1.09
N PHE A 238 14.59 -13.27 0.54
CA PHE A 238 13.25 -13.31 1.12
C PHE A 238 12.33 -14.33 0.43
N ALA A 239 12.77 -14.92 -0.70
CA ALA A 239 11.92 -15.70 -1.59
C ALA A 239 11.18 -16.84 -0.88
N ASP A 240 11.88 -17.64 -0.07
CA ASP A 240 11.28 -18.77 0.62
C ASP A 240 10.20 -18.32 1.63
N HIS A 241 10.47 -17.26 2.37
CA HIS A 241 9.51 -16.69 3.32
C HIS A 241 8.29 -16.10 2.61
N ILE A 242 8.49 -15.40 1.49
CA ILE A 242 7.39 -14.87 0.66
C ILE A 242 6.52 -16.03 0.17
N LEU A 243 7.12 -17.06 -0.45
CA LEU A 243 6.39 -18.17 -1.06
C LEU A 243 5.60 -18.99 -0.02
N ILE A 244 6.23 -19.34 1.11
CA ILE A 244 5.59 -20.13 2.17
C ILE A 244 4.46 -19.35 2.84
N THR A 245 4.70 -18.07 3.18
CA THR A 245 3.68 -17.25 3.85
C THR A 245 2.50 -16.96 2.92
N SER A 246 2.79 -16.66 1.66
CA SER A 246 1.76 -16.43 0.64
C SER A 246 0.90 -17.66 0.42
N GLN A 247 1.51 -18.85 0.36
CA GLN A 247 0.78 -20.10 0.27
C GLN A 247 -0.13 -20.32 1.49
N SER A 248 0.39 -20.11 2.70
CA SER A 248 -0.41 -20.24 3.92
C SER A 248 -1.61 -19.29 3.90
N ALA A 249 -1.42 -18.03 3.50
CA ALA A 249 -2.49 -17.04 3.42
C ALA A 249 -3.57 -17.43 2.40
N LEU A 250 -3.18 -17.99 1.24
CA LEU A 250 -4.13 -18.52 0.25
C LEU A 250 -4.93 -19.71 0.81
N GLN A 251 -4.29 -20.61 1.55
CA GLN A 251 -4.94 -21.79 2.12
C GLN A 251 -5.89 -21.48 3.28
N CYS A 252 -5.66 -20.38 4.01
CA CYS A 252 -6.57 -19.93 5.06
C CYS A 252 -7.97 -19.59 4.54
N GLY A 253 -8.12 -19.26 3.25
CA GLY A 253 -9.43 -18.98 2.63
C GLY A 253 -10.09 -17.67 3.10
N LEU A 254 -9.35 -16.79 3.79
CA LEU A 254 -9.85 -15.50 4.30
C LEU A 254 -9.69 -14.35 3.29
N LEU A 255 -8.89 -14.56 2.24
CA LEU A 255 -8.59 -13.56 1.23
C LEU A 255 -9.70 -13.42 0.17
N LYS A 256 -9.98 -12.18 -0.23
CA LYS A 256 -10.85 -11.84 -1.36
C LYS A 256 -10.14 -12.13 -2.69
N LEU A 257 -10.92 -12.31 -3.76
CA LEU A 257 -10.39 -12.60 -5.10
C LEU A 257 -9.29 -11.61 -5.55
N ALA A 258 -9.47 -10.31 -5.33
CA ALA A 258 -8.48 -9.30 -5.71
C ALA A 258 -7.15 -9.48 -4.96
N GLU A 259 -7.19 -9.90 -3.70
CA GLU A 259 -6.00 -10.15 -2.87
C GLU A 259 -5.31 -11.44 -3.30
N CYS A 260 -6.07 -12.52 -3.54
CA CYS A 260 -5.54 -13.78 -4.09
C CYS A 260 -4.82 -13.55 -5.42
N ARG A 261 -5.39 -12.75 -6.33
CA ARG A 261 -4.77 -12.42 -7.62
C ARG A 261 -3.46 -11.66 -7.44
N ARG A 262 -3.41 -10.64 -6.58
CA ARG A 262 -2.20 -9.87 -6.29
C ARG A 262 -1.11 -10.75 -5.66
N LEU A 263 -1.51 -11.65 -4.77
CA LEU A 263 -0.60 -12.58 -4.12
C LEU A 263 -0.03 -13.61 -5.10
N MET A 264 -0.86 -14.15 -6.00
CA MET A 264 -0.43 -15.05 -7.08
C MET A 264 0.51 -14.36 -8.09
N TYR A 265 0.24 -13.10 -8.42
CA TYR A 265 1.16 -12.27 -9.23
C TYR A 265 2.52 -12.13 -8.52
N SER A 266 2.51 -11.82 -7.23
CA SER A 266 3.72 -11.66 -6.43
C SER A 266 4.52 -12.96 -6.37
N ILE A 267 3.85 -14.10 -6.16
CA ILE A 267 4.44 -15.44 -6.22
C ILE A 267 5.12 -15.66 -7.57
N GLY A 268 4.45 -15.38 -8.69
CA GLY A 268 5.03 -15.56 -10.03
C GLY A 268 6.30 -14.74 -10.24
N ARG A 269 6.32 -13.48 -9.80
CA ARG A 269 7.53 -12.63 -9.83
C ARG A 269 8.67 -13.21 -8.99
N VAL A 270 8.39 -13.70 -7.78
CA VAL A 270 9.43 -14.33 -6.94
C VAL A 270 9.92 -15.66 -7.51
N LEU A 271 9.04 -16.48 -8.09
CA LEU A 271 9.44 -17.73 -8.73
C LEU A 271 10.36 -17.50 -9.93
N SER A 272 10.16 -16.41 -10.67
CA SER A 272 10.93 -16.05 -11.87
C SER A 272 12.43 -15.86 -11.63
N ILE A 273 12.83 -15.54 -10.39
CA ILE A 273 14.24 -15.33 -10.01
C ILE A 273 14.87 -16.55 -9.35
N LEU A 274 14.13 -17.65 -9.19
CA LEU A 274 14.64 -18.87 -8.58
C LEU A 274 15.25 -19.82 -9.63
N PRO A 275 16.20 -20.68 -9.22
CA PRO A 275 16.63 -21.80 -10.04
C PRO A 275 15.47 -22.71 -10.44
N VAL A 276 15.45 -23.13 -11.71
CA VAL A 276 14.33 -23.87 -12.34
C VAL A 276 13.94 -25.15 -11.58
N ASN A 277 14.92 -25.85 -11.01
CA ASN A 277 14.69 -27.04 -10.17
C ASN A 277 13.85 -26.75 -8.92
N ARG A 278 13.94 -25.53 -8.35
CA ARG A 278 13.14 -25.11 -7.20
C ARG A 278 11.75 -24.66 -7.62
N ILE A 279 11.61 -24.02 -8.78
CA ILE A 279 10.34 -23.46 -9.27
C ILE A 279 9.26 -24.54 -9.29
N MET A 280 9.52 -25.70 -9.89
CA MET A 280 8.53 -26.77 -10.02
C MET A 280 8.06 -27.31 -8.66
N GLY A 281 8.94 -27.36 -7.66
CA GLY A 281 8.59 -27.75 -6.30
C GLY A 281 7.54 -26.81 -5.70
N TYR A 282 7.76 -25.50 -5.80
CA TYR A 282 6.79 -24.51 -5.33
C TYR A 282 5.51 -24.46 -6.17
N LEU A 283 5.61 -24.57 -7.50
CA LEU A 283 4.43 -24.59 -8.37
C LEU A 283 3.49 -25.74 -8.02
N ASN A 284 4.02 -26.96 -7.88
CA ASN A 284 3.21 -28.12 -7.49
C ASN A 284 2.54 -27.89 -6.13
N MET A 285 3.29 -27.31 -5.17
CA MET A 285 2.81 -27.07 -3.82
C MET A 285 1.73 -25.97 -3.73
N ILE A 286 1.89 -24.88 -4.49
CA ILE A 286 0.99 -23.71 -4.47
C ILE A 286 -0.25 -23.97 -5.33
N LEU A 287 -0.09 -24.64 -6.48
CA LEU A 287 -1.16 -24.82 -7.45
C LEU A 287 -2.02 -26.07 -7.22
N ALA A 288 -1.51 -27.10 -6.53
CA ALA A 288 -2.26 -28.33 -6.29
C ALA A 288 -3.69 -28.10 -5.75
N PRO A 289 -3.92 -27.28 -4.70
CA PRO A 289 -5.27 -27.02 -4.21
C PRO A 289 -6.18 -26.38 -5.27
N SER A 290 -5.62 -25.49 -6.11
CA SER A 290 -6.38 -24.81 -7.16
C SER A 290 -6.76 -25.77 -8.29
N PHE A 291 -5.86 -26.67 -8.68
CA PHE A 291 -6.13 -27.67 -9.71
C PHE A 291 -7.08 -28.78 -9.22
N ASP A 292 -6.96 -29.21 -7.97
CA ASP A 292 -7.90 -30.17 -7.37
C ASP A 292 -9.33 -29.59 -7.34
N ASP A 293 -9.46 -28.31 -6.98
CA ASP A 293 -10.74 -27.59 -7.03
C ASP A 293 -11.27 -27.44 -8.45
N LEU A 294 -10.42 -27.04 -9.41
CA LEU A 294 -10.81 -26.95 -10.82
C LEU A 294 -11.26 -28.29 -11.37
N GLN A 295 -10.60 -29.38 -11.01
CA GLN A 295 -11.01 -30.72 -11.43
C GLN A 295 -12.40 -31.07 -10.88
N LYS A 296 -12.67 -30.80 -9.60
CA LYS A 296 -14.02 -31.02 -9.03
C LYS A 296 -15.08 -30.17 -9.72
N LEU A 297 -14.79 -28.88 -9.96
CA LEU A 297 -15.71 -27.94 -10.62
C LEU A 297 -15.98 -28.33 -12.08
N ALA A 298 -14.97 -28.78 -12.82
CA ALA A 298 -15.10 -29.21 -14.21
C ALA A 298 -16.06 -30.41 -14.35
N HIS A 299 -16.09 -31.31 -13.37
CA HIS A 299 -16.97 -32.49 -13.38
C HIS A 299 -18.36 -32.23 -12.77
N ALA A 300 -18.52 -31.20 -11.94
CA ALA A 300 -19.82 -30.81 -11.36
C ALA A 300 -20.82 -30.31 -12.40
N GLU A 301 -22.13 -30.45 -12.17
CA GLU A 301 -23.14 -29.94 -13.11
C GLU A 301 -23.06 -28.40 -13.24
N PRO A 302 -23.19 -27.84 -14.46
CA PRO A 302 -23.16 -26.40 -14.66
C PRO A 302 -24.25 -25.69 -13.86
N SER A 303 -23.84 -24.77 -13.00
CA SER A 303 -24.72 -23.86 -12.26
C SER A 303 -24.06 -22.49 -12.11
N PRO A 304 -24.81 -21.41 -11.85
CA PRO A 304 -24.22 -20.08 -11.66
C PRO A 304 -23.12 -20.03 -10.59
N SER A 305 -23.28 -20.82 -9.51
CA SER A 305 -22.29 -20.92 -8.44
C SER A 305 -21.01 -21.63 -8.88
N VAL A 306 -21.14 -22.73 -9.63
CA VAL A 306 -19.99 -23.45 -10.20
C VAL A 306 -19.26 -22.57 -11.21
N THR A 307 -19.99 -21.87 -12.08
CA THR A 307 -19.42 -20.89 -13.04
C THR A 307 -18.61 -19.81 -12.32
N THR A 308 -19.19 -19.17 -11.30
CA THR A 308 -18.49 -18.13 -10.52
C THR A 308 -17.23 -18.67 -9.87
N SER A 309 -17.29 -19.87 -9.30
CA SER A 309 -16.13 -20.52 -8.65
C SER A 309 -15.05 -20.89 -9.66
N LEU A 310 -15.45 -21.37 -10.83
CA LEU A 310 -14.56 -21.71 -11.94
C LEU A 310 -13.81 -20.48 -12.45
N VAL A 311 -14.54 -19.40 -12.78
CA VAL A 311 -13.98 -18.10 -13.17
C VAL A 311 -13.02 -17.57 -12.11
N THR A 312 -13.40 -17.66 -10.83
CA THR A 312 -12.54 -17.24 -9.70
C THR A 312 -11.21 -18.00 -9.70
N ARG A 313 -11.23 -19.32 -9.88
CA ARG A 313 -10.00 -20.15 -9.91
C ARG A 313 -9.14 -19.86 -11.14
N LEU A 314 -9.76 -19.71 -12.31
CA LEU A 314 -9.06 -19.35 -13.54
C LEU A 314 -8.34 -18.00 -13.41
N LYS A 315 -9.01 -16.97 -12.88
CA LYS A 315 -8.41 -15.65 -12.61
C LYS A 315 -7.21 -15.69 -11.66
N ILE A 316 -7.24 -16.57 -10.67
CA ILE A 316 -6.15 -16.77 -9.70
C ILE A 316 -4.93 -17.41 -10.39
N LEU A 317 -5.15 -18.45 -11.21
CA LEU A 317 -4.08 -19.09 -11.99
C LEU A 317 -3.48 -18.15 -13.02
N ALA A 318 -4.33 -17.44 -13.77
CA ALA A 318 -3.92 -16.48 -14.78
C ALA A 318 -2.99 -15.40 -14.22
N ALA A 319 -3.21 -14.94 -12.98
CA ALA A 319 -2.36 -13.95 -12.33
C ALA A 319 -0.92 -14.46 -12.06
N LEU A 320 -0.74 -15.76 -11.78
CA LEU A 320 0.59 -16.35 -11.63
C LEU A 320 1.25 -16.56 -12.99
N PHE A 321 0.51 -17.05 -13.99
CA PHE A 321 1.06 -17.26 -15.33
C PHE A 321 1.46 -15.96 -16.01
N SER A 322 0.73 -14.87 -15.78
CA SER A 322 1.05 -13.56 -16.36
C SER A 322 2.27 -12.88 -15.74
N SER A 323 2.82 -13.43 -14.66
CA SER A 323 3.95 -12.84 -13.93
C SER A 323 5.18 -13.75 -13.88
N LEU A 324 5.01 -15.06 -13.98
CA LEU A 324 6.10 -16.02 -13.98
C LEU A 324 6.82 -16.06 -15.34
N HIS A 325 8.02 -15.49 -15.41
CA HIS A 325 8.87 -15.48 -16.60
C HIS A 325 10.29 -15.91 -16.21
N VAL A 326 10.75 -17.04 -16.74
CA VAL A 326 12.13 -17.48 -16.54
C VAL A 326 12.95 -17.07 -17.76
N GLU A 327 13.99 -16.27 -17.56
CA GLU A 327 14.98 -15.98 -18.60
C GLU A 327 15.72 -17.26 -18.97
N THR A 328 15.36 -17.84 -20.12
CA THR A 328 15.95 -19.11 -20.58
C THR A 328 17.35 -18.92 -21.11
N GLN A 329 18.30 -19.66 -20.55
CA GLN A 329 19.49 -20.09 -21.29
C GLN A 329 19.07 -21.21 -22.27
N GLU A 330 19.76 -21.32 -23.41
CA GLU A 330 19.44 -22.33 -24.44
C GLU A 330 19.30 -23.75 -23.82
N ASN A 331 18.22 -24.46 -24.17
CA ASN A 331 17.87 -25.84 -23.76
C ASN A 331 17.11 -26.07 -22.45
N ILE A 332 16.53 -25.05 -21.80
CA ILE A 332 15.63 -25.27 -20.64
C ILE A 332 14.16 -25.07 -21.03
N GLU A 333 13.32 -26.08 -20.85
CA GLU A 333 11.87 -25.96 -21.02
C GLU A 333 11.26 -25.04 -19.96
N GLN A 334 10.38 -24.14 -20.41
CA GLN A 334 9.70 -23.17 -19.55
C GLN A 334 8.79 -23.89 -18.52
N PRO A 335 8.85 -23.56 -17.22
CA PRO A 335 8.01 -24.20 -16.19
C PRO A 335 6.50 -24.13 -16.49
N ILE A 336 6.04 -23.00 -17.05
CA ILE A 336 4.64 -22.84 -17.45
C ILE A 336 4.27 -23.80 -18.57
N LEU A 337 5.16 -24.03 -19.54
CA LEU A 337 4.89 -24.96 -20.65
C LEU A 337 4.66 -26.38 -20.12
N LEU A 338 5.54 -26.85 -19.24
CA LEU A 338 5.40 -28.16 -18.58
C LEU A 338 4.08 -28.27 -17.81
N LEU A 339 3.74 -27.23 -17.04
CA LEU A 339 2.49 -27.19 -16.30
C LEU A 339 1.26 -27.21 -17.23
N MET A 340 1.29 -26.43 -18.31
CA MET A 340 0.21 -26.38 -19.31
C MET A 340 0.04 -27.71 -20.02
N GLN A 341 1.11 -28.40 -20.41
CA GLN A 341 1.02 -29.73 -21.02
C GLN A 341 0.30 -30.73 -20.11
N ASN A 342 0.58 -30.69 -18.80
CA ASN A 342 -0.06 -31.58 -17.83
C ASN A 342 -1.51 -31.20 -17.51
N THR A 343 -1.87 -29.93 -17.63
CA THR A 343 -3.19 -29.41 -17.25
C THR A 343 -4.13 -29.14 -18.43
N MET A 344 -3.62 -29.18 -19.67
CA MET A 344 -4.40 -29.00 -20.91
C MET A 344 -5.65 -29.90 -21.03
N PRO A 345 -5.62 -31.19 -20.63
CA PRO A 345 -6.83 -32.01 -20.67
C PRO A 345 -7.97 -31.44 -19.81
N LEU A 346 -7.66 -30.85 -18.66
CA LEU A 346 -8.65 -30.23 -17.78
C LEU A 346 -9.24 -28.97 -18.41
N TYR A 347 -8.40 -28.10 -18.99
CA TYR A 347 -8.86 -26.91 -19.70
C TYR A 347 -9.74 -27.26 -20.90
N ARG A 348 -9.43 -28.35 -21.62
CA ARG A 348 -10.26 -28.86 -22.71
C ARG A 348 -11.64 -29.30 -22.23
N ILE A 349 -11.72 -30.05 -21.13
CA ILE A 349 -13.01 -30.47 -20.54
C ILE A 349 -13.86 -29.24 -20.19
N ILE A 350 -13.24 -28.22 -19.58
CA ILE A 350 -13.91 -26.97 -19.24
C ILE A 350 -14.39 -26.26 -20.51
N GLY A 351 -13.53 -26.10 -21.52
CA GLY A 351 -13.86 -25.43 -22.77
C GLY A 351 -14.99 -26.12 -23.56
N GLU A 352 -14.99 -27.45 -23.63
CA GLU A 352 -16.07 -28.21 -24.29
C GLU A 352 -17.41 -28.03 -23.56
N LYS A 353 -17.38 -28.07 -22.22
CA LYS A 353 -18.58 -27.98 -21.37
C LYS A 353 -19.16 -26.56 -21.28
N TYR A 354 -18.30 -25.55 -21.28
CA TYR A 354 -18.67 -24.14 -21.09
C TYR A 354 -18.51 -23.29 -22.36
N CYS A 355 -18.34 -23.88 -23.54
CA CYS A 355 -18.12 -23.19 -24.83
C CYS A 355 -19.12 -22.06 -25.17
N ARG A 356 -20.33 -22.06 -24.59
CA ARG A 356 -21.37 -21.04 -24.79
C ARG A 356 -21.43 -19.99 -23.67
N ASN A 357 -20.63 -20.14 -22.62
CA ASN A 357 -20.56 -19.19 -21.52
C ASN A 357 -19.39 -18.23 -21.79
N PRO A 358 -19.66 -16.96 -22.14
CA PRO A 358 -18.60 -16.02 -22.51
C PRO A 358 -17.67 -15.71 -21.33
N GLU A 359 -18.18 -15.66 -20.10
CA GLU A 359 -17.38 -15.35 -18.91
C GLU A 359 -16.34 -16.44 -18.64
N VAL A 360 -16.72 -17.72 -18.74
CA VAL A 360 -15.77 -18.82 -18.55
C VAL A 360 -14.76 -18.86 -19.68
N MET A 361 -15.19 -18.63 -20.91
CA MET A 361 -14.30 -18.69 -22.08
C MET A 361 -13.34 -17.50 -22.18
N GLU A 362 -13.65 -16.35 -21.58
CA GLU A 362 -12.74 -15.20 -21.48
C GLU A 362 -11.59 -15.46 -20.51
N ASP A 363 -11.86 -16.16 -19.40
CA ASP A 363 -10.87 -16.44 -18.35
C ASP A 363 -10.13 -17.79 -18.51
N LEU A 364 -10.63 -18.68 -19.37
CA LEU A 364 -10.02 -19.98 -19.73
C LEU A 364 -8.85 -19.81 -20.70
#